data_AF-A0A812YZQ0-F1
#
_entry.id   AF-A0A812YZQ0-F1
#
_cell.length_a   1.000
_cell.length_b   1.000
_cell.length_c   1.000
_cell.angle_alpha   90.00
_cell.angle_beta   90.00
_cell.angle_gamma   90.00
#
_symmetry.space_group_name_H-M   'P 1'
#
loop_
_entity.id
_entity.type
_entity.pdbx_description
1 polymer ?
#
loop_
_entity_poly.entity_id
_entity_poly.type
_entity_poly.pdbx_seq_one_letter_code
_entity_poly.pdbx_strand_id
1 'polypeptide(L)'
;MAAASAGEETSYDLSEPESFISFLEDAGIRLVRLEYLIELLDSGRPLPRRQEAEQGRTSLGLPALVESSELKAIEIDPNTFHMSVMIRHPEPRRVKVHLVSISHMWESMEHPDPWRFQLDAIVEEFRPRLLDSVVWIFYDFVSLHQYSRSEDQERLFRRALRDIFVLYSHDAVDVHRIEMLTPEGVRERCVAAHGSKIFVYWKEDQKMMQVLISKLKWNETPYEQRGWCRSEREWSALRTWMKGENPVPLPPDMFRARMQQIEAWRGSCREELGENSRREDSV
;
A
#
# COMPACT_ATOMS: atom_id res chain seq x y z
N MET A 1 -10.61 -33.55 -23.12
CA MET A 1 -10.68 -32.08 -23.13
C MET A 1 -11.51 -31.66 -21.93
N ALA A 2 -10.85 -31.35 -20.81
CA ALA A 2 -11.52 -30.83 -19.63
C ALA A 2 -11.65 -29.32 -19.79
N ALA A 3 -12.88 -28.82 -19.72
CA ALA A 3 -13.15 -27.39 -19.64
C ALA A 3 -12.55 -26.86 -18.32
N ALA A 4 -11.64 -25.91 -18.43
CA ALA A 4 -11.22 -25.11 -17.28
C ALA A 4 -12.44 -24.31 -16.82
N SER A 5 -12.89 -24.55 -15.59
CA SER A 5 -13.93 -23.75 -14.95
C SER A 5 -13.47 -22.29 -14.91
N ALA A 6 -14.24 -21.40 -15.50
CA ALA A 6 -14.15 -19.97 -15.24
C ALA A 6 -14.25 -19.78 -13.73
N GLY A 7 -13.17 -19.36 -13.09
CA GLY A 7 -13.18 -19.02 -11.67
C GLY A 7 -14.14 -17.85 -11.48
N GLU A 8 -15.08 -17.98 -10.54
CA GLU A 8 -16.02 -16.92 -10.19
C GLU A 8 -15.28 -15.59 -9.97
N GLU A 9 -15.70 -14.55 -10.68
CA GLU A 9 -15.32 -13.17 -10.38
C GLU A 9 -15.86 -12.82 -9.01
N THR A 10 -15.05 -13.03 -7.98
CA THR A 10 -15.32 -12.58 -6.62
C THR A 10 -15.26 -11.06 -6.65
N SER A 11 -16.42 -10.40 -6.67
CA SER A 11 -16.54 -8.96 -6.53
C SER A 11 -16.58 -8.62 -5.04
N TYR A 12 -15.75 -7.66 -4.61
CA TYR A 12 -15.73 -7.16 -3.24
C TYR A 12 -16.53 -5.87 -3.15
N ASP A 13 -17.49 -5.83 -2.23
CA ASP A 13 -18.26 -4.64 -1.93
C ASP A 13 -17.36 -3.62 -1.22
N LEU A 14 -17.44 -2.35 -1.62
CA LEU A 14 -16.59 -1.28 -1.08
C LEU A 14 -17.17 -0.63 0.18
N SER A 15 -18.40 -0.98 0.55
CA SER A 15 -19.13 -0.43 1.69
C SER A 15 -19.29 -1.42 2.84
N GLU A 16 -19.31 -2.72 2.57
CA GLU A 16 -19.47 -3.78 3.58
C GLU A 16 -18.11 -4.23 4.17
N PRO A 17 -17.81 -3.94 5.45
CA PRO A 17 -16.50 -4.25 6.03
C PRO A 17 -16.15 -5.74 6.05
N GLU A 18 -17.15 -6.64 6.08
CA GLU A 18 -16.96 -8.09 5.92
C GLU A 18 -16.37 -8.44 4.56
N SER A 19 -16.72 -7.69 3.51
CA SER A 19 -16.17 -7.87 2.17
C SER A 19 -14.69 -7.46 2.13
N PHE A 20 -14.32 -6.38 2.82
CA PHE A 20 -12.93 -6.00 3.01
C PHE A 20 -12.10 -7.08 3.70
N ILE A 21 -12.61 -7.62 4.81
CA ILE A 21 -11.93 -8.69 5.56
C ILE A 21 -11.75 -9.90 4.64
N SER A 22 -12.81 -10.30 3.93
CA SER A 22 -12.77 -11.43 2.98
C SER A 22 -11.72 -11.22 1.90
N PHE A 23 -11.58 -10.00 1.35
CA PHE A 23 -10.52 -9.67 0.40
C PHE A 23 -9.12 -9.89 0.97
N LEU A 24 -8.86 -9.39 2.18
CA LEU A 24 -7.56 -9.56 2.84
C LEU A 24 -7.21 -11.05 2.99
N GLU A 25 -8.20 -11.87 3.36
CA GLU A 25 -8.01 -13.31 3.54
C GLU A 25 -7.76 -14.05 2.22
N ASP A 26 -8.62 -13.84 1.22
CA ASP A 26 -8.52 -14.49 -0.09
C ASP A 26 -7.20 -14.19 -0.79
N ALA A 27 -6.71 -12.95 -0.63
CA ALA A 27 -5.47 -12.49 -1.22
C ALA A 27 -4.23 -12.75 -0.35
N GLY A 28 -4.39 -13.28 0.86
CA GLY A 28 -3.28 -13.53 1.80
C GLY A 28 -2.56 -12.25 2.25
N ILE A 29 -3.26 -11.12 2.25
CA ILE A 29 -2.73 -9.82 2.65
C ILE A 29 -2.62 -9.81 4.17
N ARG A 30 -1.48 -9.33 4.70
CA ARG A 30 -1.31 -9.08 6.13
C ARG A 30 -1.18 -7.61 6.37
N LEU A 31 -1.84 -7.15 7.43
CA LEU A 31 -1.62 -5.82 7.96
C LEU A 31 -0.46 -5.85 8.95
N VAL A 32 0.35 -4.81 8.98
CA VAL A 32 1.41 -4.63 9.97
C VAL A 32 0.86 -3.85 11.16
N ARG A 33 1.24 -4.25 12.37
CA ARG A 33 0.89 -3.53 13.60
C ARG A 33 1.68 -2.24 13.70
N LEU A 34 1.02 -1.15 14.05
CA LEU A 34 1.70 0.12 14.28
C LEU A 34 2.72 0.04 15.42
N GLU A 35 2.45 -0.76 16.47
CA GLU A 35 3.37 -1.01 17.58
C GLU A 35 4.71 -1.58 17.08
N TYR A 36 4.67 -2.47 16.09
CA TYR A 36 5.89 -3.00 15.48
C TYR A 36 6.63 -1.93 14.68
N LEU A 37 5.92 -1.05 13.97
CA LEU A 37 6.53 0.05 13.23
C LEU A 37 7.21 1.06 14.17
N ILE A 38 6.59 1.36 15.32
CA ILE A 38 7.18 2.18 16.38
C ILE A 38 8.51 1.56 16.85
N GLU A 39 8.51 0.25 17.15
CA GLU A 39 9.72 -0.43 17.61
C GLU A 39 10.81 -0.48 16.52
N LEU A 40 10.45 -0.59 15.24
CA LEU A 40 11.42 -0.48 14.15
C LEU A 40 12.05 0.91 14.11
N LEU A 41 11.25 1.96 14.21
CA LEU A 41 11.73 3.34 14.21
C LEU A 41 12.65 3.62 15.41
N ASP A 42 12.20 3.28 16.62
CA ASP A 42 12.94 3.50 17.87
C ASP A 42 14.26 2.72 17.90
N SER A 43 14.30 1.52 17.28
CA SER A 43 15.52 0.71 17.14
C SER A 43 16.37 1.09 15.91
N GLY A 44 15.96 2.09 15.13
CA GLY A 44 16.65 2.50 13.91
C GLY A 44 16.71 1.40 12.86
N ARG A 45 15.73 0.49 12.80
CA ARG A 45 15.66 -0.59 11.81
C ARG A 45 14.77 -0.18 10.62
N PRO A 46 15.15 -0.56 9.38
CA PRO A 46 14.31 -0.34 8.21
C PRO A 46 13.08 -1.27 8.22
N LEU A 47 12.11 -0.97 7.36
CA LEU A 47 10.97 -1.86 7.12
C LEU A 47 11.47 -3.21 6.56
N PRO A 48 11.04 -4.35 7.12
CA PRO A 48 11.32 -5.66 6.51
C PRO A 48 10.42 -5.90 5.29
N ARG A 49 10.83 -6.76 4.35
CA ARG A 49 9.87 -7.30 3.38
C ARG A 49 8.85 -8.16 4.12
N ARG A 50 7.70 -8.40 3.50
CA ARG A 50 6.69 -9.33 3.99
C ARG A 50 7.26 -10.65 4.51
N GLN A 51 8.19 -11.27 3.77
CA GLN A 51 8.79 -12.56 4.16
C GLN A 51 9.55 -12.51 5.49
N GLU A 52 10.32 -11.45 5.73
CA GLU A 52 11.04 -11.28 6.99
C GLU A 52 10.09 -10.84 8.12
N ALA A 53 9.04 -10.08 7.79
CA ALA A 53 8.04 -9.63 8.74
C ALA A 53 7.23 -10.76 9.39
N GLU A 54 7.03 -11.90 8.71
CA GLU A 54 6.37 -13.10 9.27
C GLU A 54 7.06 -13.61 10.56
N GLN A 55 8.38 -13.44 10.64
CA GLN A 55 9.19 -13.81 11.80
C GLN A 55 9.32 -12.68 12.82
N GLY A 56 8.93 -11.45 12.44
CA GLY A 56 8.96 -10.29 13.29
C GLY A 56 8.04 -10.45 14.49
N ARG A 57 8.50 -10.01 15.66
CA ARG A 57 7.72 -9.94 16.89
C ARG A 57 7.90 -8.57 17.52
N THR A 58 6.84 -8.08 18.15
CA THR A 58 6.90 -6.92 19.04
C THR A 58 7.64 -7.28 20.33
N SER A 59 8.03 -6.28 21.11
CA SER A 59 8.58 -6.43 22.46
C SER A 59 7.66 -7.19 23.42
N LEU A 60 6.34 -7.14 23.17
CA LEU A 60 5.32 -7.90 23.90
C LEU A 60 5.12 -9.33 23.39
N GLY A 61 5.94 -9.78 22.43
CA GLY A 61 5.87 -11.13 21.87
C GLY A 61 4.75 -11.34 20.84
N LEU A 62 3.98 -10.31 20.50
CA LEU A 62 2.96 -10.39 19.45
C LEU A 62 3.60 -10.47 18.05
N PRO A 63 3.03 -11.24 17.10
CA PRO A 63 3.40 -11.18 15.69
C PRO A 63 3.42 -9.75 15.13
N ALA A 64 4.44 -9.41 14.35
CA ALA A 64 4.52 -8.11 13.67
C ALA A 64 3.35 -7.90 12.69
N LEU A 65 2.92 -8.99 12.05
CA LEU A 65 1.80 -9.05 11.13
C LEU A 65 0.54 -9.54 11.85
N VAL A 66 -0.61 -8.94 11.53
CA VAL A 66 -1.92 -9.35 12.05
C VAL A 66 -2.31 -10.72 11.49
N GLU A 67 -2.64 -11.65 12.37
CA GLU A 67 -2.98 -13.02 11.99
C GLU A 67 -4.40 -13.13 11.41
N SER A 68 -4.67 -14.18 10.63
CA SER A 68 -6.00 -14.40 10.03
C SER A 68 -7.05 -14.63 11.10
N SER A 69 -6.67 -15.28 12.19
CA SER A 69 -7.52 -15.46 13.38
C SER A 69 -7.97 -14.12 13.97
N GLU A 70 -7.11 -13.10 13.96
CA GLU A 70 -7.44 -11.77 14.47
C GLU A 70 -8.34 -10.99 13.50
N LEU A 71 -8.09 -11.10 12.18
CA LEU A 71 -8.97 -10.52 11.16
C LEU A 71 -10.39 -11.10 11.26
N LYS A 72 -10.52 -12.42 11.42
CA LYS A 72 -11.82 -13.09 11.62
C LYS A 72 -12.50 -12.76 12.95
N ALA A 73 -11.73 -12.29 13.93
CA ALA A 73 -12.24 -11.91 15.24
C ALA A 73 -12.68 -10.44 15.31
N ILE A 74 -12.56 -9.68 14.20
CA ILE A 74 -13.14 -8.34 14.13
C ILE A 74 -14.66 -8.45 14.26
N GLU A 75 -15.21 -7.71 15.21
CA GLU A 75 -16.64 -7.49 15.36
C GLU A 75 -17.00 -6.14 14.70
N ILE A 76 -18.01 -6.17 13.83
CA ILE A 76 -18.52 -5.00 13.10
C ILE A 76 -19.86 -4.60 13.73
N ASP A 77 -19.96 -3.35 14.17
CA ASP A 77 -21.23 -2.81 14.64
C ASP A 77 -22.15 -2.54 13.43
N PRO A 78 -23.35 -3.13 13.36
CA PRO A 78 -24.20 -3.06 12.16
C PRO A 78 -24.84 -1.69 11.92
N ASN A 79 -24.77 -0.77 12.89
CA ASN A 79 -25.37 0.56 12.77
C ASN A 79 -24.33 1.64 12.44
N THR A 80 -23.09 1.45 12.89
CA THR A 80 -22.00 2.43 12.77
C THR A 80 -20.88 1.96 11.86
N PHE A 81 -20.88 0.69 11.46
CA PHE A 81 -19.78 0.00 10.78
C PHE A 81 -18.44 0.12 11.50
N HIS A 82 -18.47 0.46 12.80
CA HIS A 82 -17.27 0.51 13.61
C HIS A 82 -16.75 -0.90 13.85
N MET A 83 -15.47 -1.09 13.52
CA MET A 83 -14.75 -2.33 13.75
C MET A 83 -14.11 -2.33 15.12
N SER A 84 -14.23 -3.44 15.83
CA SER A 84 -13.60 -3.65 17.13
C SER A 84 -13.06 -5.06 17.27
N VAL A 85 -12.08 -5.25 18.15
CA VAL A 85 -11.52 -6.58 18.45
C VAL A 85 -11.30 -6.72 19.95
N MET A 86 -11.39 -7.95 20.44
CA MET A 86 -10.98 -8.29 21.81
C MET A 86 -9.46 -8.49 21.85
N ILE A 87 -8.74 -7.57 22.49
CA ILE A 87 -7.32 -7.77 22.82
C ILE A 87 -7.20 -8.44 24.18
N ARG A 88 -6.14 -9.23 24.38
CA ARG A 88 -5.91 -9.99 25.63
C ARG A 88 -4.91 -9.35 26.58
N HIS A 89 -4.11 -8.40 26.09
CA HIS A 89 -3.06 -7.73 26.86
C HIS A 89 -3.22 -6.20 26.77
N PRO A 90 -2.93 -5.43 27.85
CA PRO A 90 -2.54 -5.91 29.18
C PRO A 90 -3.68 -6.60 29.95
N GLU A 91 -4.93 -6.23 29.69
CA GLU A 91 -6.13 -6.91 30.19
C GLU A 91 -7.14 -7.13 29.05
N PRO A 92 -8.00 -8.18 29.12
CA PRO A 92 -9.03 -8.41 28.13
C PRO A 92 -9.98 -7.22 28.00
N ARG A 93 -9.92 -6.53 26.87
CA ARG A 93 -10.82 -5.41 26.58
C ARG A 93 -11.14 -5.33 25.11
N ARG A 94 -12.32 -4.77 24.82
CA ARG A 94 -12.71 -4.44 23.46
C ARG A 94 -12.07 -3.11 23.07
N VAL A 95 -11.43 -3.09 21.92
CA VAL A 95 -10.78 -1.89 21.38
C VAL A 95 -11.21 -1.66 19.96
N LYS A 96 -11.25 -0.38 19.56
CA LYS A 96 -11.52 0.01 18.19
C LYS A 96 -10.36 -0.44 17.29
N VAL A 97 -10.68 -0.87 16.07
CA VAL A 97 -9.69 -1.21 15.04
C VAL A 97 -9.68 -0.10 13.98
N HIS A 98 -8.51 0.48 13.75
CA HIS A 98 -8.27 1.38 12.63
C HIS A 98 -7.52 0.64 11.53
N LEU A 99 -8.18 0.44 10.39
CA LEU A 99 -7.55 -0.09 9.19
C LEU A 99 -7.04 1.08 8.36
N VAL A 100 -5.75 1.08 8.06
CA VAL A 100 -5.07 2.17 7.36
C VAL A 100 -4.33 1.64 6.15
N SER A 101 -4.49 2.26 4.99
CA SER A 101 -3.68 1.97 3.81
C SER A 101 -2.72 3.11 3.53
N ILE A 102 -1.44 2.77 3.34
CA ILE A 102 -0.37 3.73 3.08
C ILE A 102 -0.02 3.73 1.60
N SER A 103 -0.45 4.80 0.93
CA SER A 103 -0.03 5.13 -0.44
C SER A 103 1.29 5.90 -0.36
N HIS A 104 2.33 5.37 -0.99
CA HIS A 104 3.69 5.84 -0.74
C HIS A 104 4.62 5.63 -1.94
N MET A 105 5.85 6.11 -1.83
CA MET A 105 6.82 6.01 -2.90
C MET A 105 7.88 4.96 -2.62
N TRP A 106 8.16 4.17 -3.64
CA TRP A 106 9.37 3.37 -3.69
C TRP A 106 10.59 4.25 -4.03
N GLU A 107 11.40 4.64 -3.06
CA GLU A 107 12.58 5.51 -3.30
C GLU A 107 13.74 4.77 -3.97
N SER A 108 13.82 3.45 -3.82
CA SER A 108 14.70 2.61 -4.63
C SER A 108 13.97 1.37 -5.15
N MET A 109 14.56 0.65 -6.10
CA MET A 109 13.99 -0.61 -6.59
C MET A 109 14.00 -1.73 -5.55
N GLU A 110 14.95 -1.71 -4.62
CA GLU A 110 15.18 -2.78 -3.65
C GLU A 110 14.44 -2.53 -2.33
N HIS A 111 14.17 -1.27 -2.00
CA HIS A 111 13.52 -0.91 -0.74
C HIS A 111 12.76 0.42 -0.88
N PRO A 112 11.51 0.51 -0.39
CA PRO A 112 10.70 1.71 -0.59
C PRO A 112 11.16 2.90 0.24
N ASP A 113 11.66 2.65 1.45
CA ASP A 113 12.08 3.70 2.39
C ASP A 113 13.48 3.44 2.98
N PRO A 114 14.57 3.60 2.20
CA PRO A 114 15.92 3.28 2.67
C PRO A 114 16.39 4.11 3.87
N TRP A 115 15.77 5.27 4.09
CA TRP A 115 16.17 6.22 5.13
C TRP A 115 15.24 6.22 6.35
N ARG A 116 14.13 5.50 6.32
CA ARG A 116 13.08 5.45 7.36
C ARG A 116 12.27 6.74 7.47
N PHE A 117 12.31 7.60 6.46
CA PHE A 117 11.58 8.87 6.47
C PHE A 117 10.07 8.65 6.39
N GLN A 118 9.64 7.70 5.56
CA GLN A 118 8.23 7.37 5.41
C GLN A 118 7.72 6.60 6.64
N LEU A 119 8.56 5.73 7.22
CA LEU A 119 8.30 5.07 8.50
C LEU A 119 8.07 6.07 9.64
N ASP A 120 8.95 7.07 9.75
CA ASP A 120 8.83 8.16 10.74
C ASP A 120 7.50 8.91 10.57
N ALA A 121 7.17 9.30 9.34
CA ALA A 121 5.91 9.99 9.03
C ALA A 121 4.66 9.18 9.41
N ILE A 122 4.67 7.86 9.15
CA ILE A 122 3.56 6.95 9.54
C ILE A 122 3.44 6.90 11.06
N VAL A 123 4.55 6.72 11.76
CA VAL A 123 4.54 6.61 13.22
C VAL A 123 4.02 7.89 13.86
N GLU A 124 4.52 9.06 13.43
CA GLU A 124 4.08 10.35 13.98
C GLU A 124 2.59 10.60 13.76
N GLU A 125 2.05 10.27 12.57
CA GLU A 125 0.63 10.46 12.25
C GLU A 125 -0.29 9.55 13.09
N PHE A 126 0.06 8.27 13.24
CA PHE A 126 -0.88 7.28 13.79
C PHE A 126 -0.63 6.90 15.25
N ARG A 127 0.57 7.18 15.81
CA ARG A 127 0.90 6.89 17.22
C ARG A 127 -0.15 7.44 18.21
N PRO A 128 -0.71 8.65 18.03
CA PRO A 128 -1.76 9.15 18.93
C PRO A 128 -3.02 8.27 19.03
N ARG A 129 -3.30 7.44 18.00
CA ARG A 129 -4.49 6.58 17.98
C ARG A 129 -4.35 5.35 18.90
N LEU A 130 -3.15 4.97 19.33
CA LEU A 130 -2.93 3.75 20.13
C LEU A 130 -3.43 3.82 21.59
N LEU A 131 -3.88 4.99 22.07
CA LEU A 131 -4.30 5.15 23.46
C LEU A 131 -5.47 4.23 23.84
N ASP A 132 -6.47 4.11 22.98
CA ASP A 132 -7.69 3.36 23.21
C ASP A 132 -8.05 2.39 22.07
N SER A 133 -7.20 2.31 21.04
CA SER A 133 -7.45 1.55 19.82
C SER A 133 -6.22 0.76 19.36
N VAL A 134 -6.40 -0.07 18.34
CA VAL A 134 -5.30 -0.68 17.58
C VAL A 134 -5.29 -0.11 16.17
N VAL A 135 -4.10 0.04 15.60
CA VAL A 135 -3.91 0.52 14.22
C VAL A 135 -3.22 -0.57 13.41
N TRP A 136 -3.92 -1.05 12.39
CA TRP A 136 -3.44 -2.10 11.49
C TRP A 136 -3.26 -1.51 10.10
N ILE A 137 -2.03 -1.61 9.60
CA ILE A 137 -1.58 -0.85 8.45
C ILE A 137 -1.34 -1.80 7.28
N PHE A 138 -1.95 -1.48 6.14
CA PHE A 138 -1.51 -1.98 4.86
C PHE A 138 -0.36 -1.10 4.33
N TYR A 139 0.81 -1.70 4.17
CA TYR A 139 1.97 -1.10 3.55
C TYR A 139 2.53 -2.11 2.54
N ASP A 140 2.42 -1.85 1.24
CA ASP A 140 2.57 -2.86 0.17
C ASP A 140 3.81 -3.79 0.34
N PHE A 141 4.96 -3.23 0.72
CA PHE A 141 6.24 -3.90 0.88
C PHE A 141 6.25 -4.92 2.03
N VAL A 142 5.55 -4.59 3.12
CA VAL A 142 5.44 -5.42 4.32
C VAL A 142 4.21 -6.31 4.26
N SER A 143 3.17 -5.87 3.55
CA SER A 143 1.85 -6.52 3.49
C SER A 143 1.73 -7.54 2.38
N LEU A 144 2.46 -7.38 1.27
CA LEU A 144 2.44 -8.28 0.11
C LEU A 144 3.79 -9.00 -0.06
N HIS A 145 3.77 -10.22 -0.58
CA HIS A 145 4.99 -10.96 -0.86
C HIS A 145 5.86 -10.22 -1.89
N GLN A 146 7.12 -9.96 -1.53
CA GLN A 146 8.08 -9.26 -2.39
C GLN A 146 8.95 -10.25 -3.17
N TYR A 147 9.66 -9.79 -4.19
CA TYR A 147 10.60 -10.67 -4.91
C TYR A 147 11.78 -11.09 -4.01
N SER A 148 12.30 -12.33 -4.08
CA SER A 148 11.81 -13.49 -4.83
C SER A 148 10.67 -14.24 -4.12
N ARG A 149 9.76 -14.81 -4.90
CA ARG A 149 8.52 -15.45 -4.45
C ARG A 149 8.47 -16.93 -4.84
N SER A 150 7.95 -17.78 -3.96
CA SER A 150 7.52 -19.13 -4.35
C SER A 150 6.27 -19.08 -5.25
N GLU A 151 5.89 -20.21 -5.85
CA GLU A 151 4.68 -20.30 -6.68
C GLU A 151 3.41 -19.93 -5.92
N ASP A 152 3.29 -20.35 -4.66
CA ASP A 152 2.17 -19.98 -3.79
C ASP A 152 2.16 -18.48 -3.47
N GLN A 153 3.33 -17.91 -3.19
CA GLN A 153 3.47 -16.47 -2.92
C GLN A 153 3.16 -15.64 -4.16
N GLU A 154 3.55 -16.09 -5.34
CA GLU A 154 3.23 -15.45 -6.62
C GLU A 154 1.72 -15.48 -6.90
N ARG A 155 1.06 -16.62 -6.63
CA ARG A 155 -0.40 -16.74 -6.78
C ARG A 155 -1.13 -15.73 -5.88
N LEU A 156 -0.77 -15.66 -4.60
CA LEU A 156 -1.36 -14.72 -3.64
C LEU A 156 -1.07 -13.26 -4.02
N PHE A 157 0.17 -12.97 -4.42
CA PHE A 157 0.56 -11.63 -4.88
C PHE A 157 -0.28 -11.18 -6.08
N ARG A 158 -0.48 -12.04 -7.08
CA ARG A 158 -1.34 -11.72 -8.24
C ARG A 158 -2.79 -11.54 -7.85
N ARG A 159 -3.30 -12.37 -6.93
CA ARG A 159 -4.66 -12.21 -6.40
C ARG A 159 -4.83 -10.85 -5.72
N ALA A 160 -3.90 -10.46 -4.87
CA ALA A 160 -3.91 -9.15 -4.22
C ALA A 160 -3.89 -8.00 -5.23
N LEU A 161 -3.01 -8.07 -6.24
CA LEU A 161 -2.87 -7.00 -7.24
C LEU A 161 -4.11 -6.80 -8.11
N ARG A 162 -4.90 -7.85 -8.34
CA ARG A 162 -6.09 -7.76 -9.20
C ARG A 162 -7.16 -6.84 -8.59
N ASP A 163 -7.37 -6.94 -7.29
CA ASP A 163 -8.43 -6.22 -6.56
C ASP A 163 -7.86 -5.21 -5.56
N ILE A 164 -6.60 -4.81 -5.74
CA ILE A 164 -5.87 -3.90 -4.86
C ILE A 164 -6.54 -2.55 -4.65
N PHE A 165 -7.38 -2.11 -5.59
CA PHE A 165 -8.14 -0.87 -5.47
C PHE A 165 -9.03 -0.86 -4.23
N VAL A 166 -9.50 -2.04 -3.78
CA VAL A 166 -10.28 -2.23 -2.55
C VAL A 166 -9.54 -1.65 -1.34
N LEU A 167 -8.21 -1.78 -1.25
CA LEU A 167 -7.41 -1.22 -0.15
C LEU A 167 -7.43 0.32 -0.09
N TYR A 168 -7.76 0.98 -1.20
CA TYR A 168 -7.68 2.44 -1.31
C TYR A 168 -9.05 3.10 -1.52
N SER A 169 -10.09 2.32 -1.78
CA SER A 169 -11.45 2.82 -2.01
C SER A 169 -12.50 2.31 -1.02
N HIS A 170 -12.19 1.32 -0.19
CA HIS A 170 -13.16 0.75 0.76
C HIS A 170 -13.44 1.71 1.94
N ASP A 171 -14.71 1.85 2.34
CA ASP A 171 -15.15 2.84 3.34
C ASP A 171 -14.61 2.59 4.76
N ALA A 172 -14.38 1.32 5.08
CA ALA A 172 -13.74 0.87 6.33
C ALA A 172 -12.25 1.25 6.47
N VAL A 173 -11.61 1.78 5.42
CA VAL A 173 -10.15 2.05 5.40
C VAL A 173 -9.85 3.55 5.36
N ASP A 174 -8.92 3.98 6.21
CA ASP A 174 -8.33 5.31 6.15
C ASP A 174 -7.11 5.28 5.22
N VAL A 175 -7.09 6.14 4.20
CA VAL A 175 -5.99 6.16 3.21
C VAL A 175 -5.10 7.36 3.47
N HIS A 176 -3.84 7.09 3.80
CA HIS A 176 -2.85 8.12 4.02
C HIS A 176 -1.81 8.12 2.90
N ARG A 177 -1.53 9.31 2.36
CA ARG A 177 -0.67 9.51 1.18
C ARG A 177 0.62 10.21 1.60
N ILE A 178 1.74 9.55 1.39
CA ILE A 178 3.07 10.09 1.60
C ILE A 178 3.63 10.50 0.23
N GLU A 179 3.46 11.79 -0.08
CA GLU A 179 3.77 12.35 -1.40
C GLU A 179 5.18 12.93 -1.51
N MET A 180 5.94 12.95 -0.41
CA MET A 180 7.29 13.53 -0.35
C MET A 180 8.37 12.45 -0.34
N LEU A 181 9.37 12.60 -1.21
CA LEU A 181 10.60 11.81 -1.14
C LEU A 181 11.43 12.28 0.07
N THR A 182 12.32 11.42 0.58
CA THR A 182 13.23 11.81 1.66
C THR A 182 14.07 13.02 1.24
N PRO A 183 13.97 14.18 1.90
CA PRO A 183 14.77 15.35 1.58
C PRO A 183 16.27 15.09 1.76
N GLU A 184 17.13 15.70 0.94
CA GLU A 184 18.58 15.44 0.94
C GLU A 184 19.23 15.61 2.33
N GLY A 185 18.94 16.71 3.03
CA GLY A 185 19.44 16.92 4.38
C GLY A 185 18.94 15.89 5.41
N VAL A 186 17.79 15.25 5.17
CA VAL A 186 17.31 14.13 6.00
C VAL A 186 18.10 12.86 5.69
N ARG A 187 18.39 12.58 4.42
CA ARG A 187 19.20 11.42 3.99
C ARG A 187 20.55 11.39 4.69
N GLU A 188 21.24 12.53 4.70
CA GLU A 188 22.55 12.68 5.37
C GLU A 188 22.46 12.40 6.87
N ARG A 189 21.45 12.98 7.55
CA ARG A 189 21.22 12.74 8.98
C ARG A 189 20.92 11.28 9.27
N CYS A 190 20.08 10.64 8.45
CA CYS A 190 19.76 9.22 8.60
C CYS A 190 21.00 8.33 8.43
N VAL A 191 21.87 8.64 7.47
CA VAL A 191 23.13 7.92 7.27
C VAL A 191 24.08 8.14 8.45
N ALA A 192 24.15 9.36 8.99
CA ALA A 192 24.96 9.67 10.16
C ALA A 192 24.46 8.94 11.43
N ALA A 193 23.14 8.88 11.64
CA ALA A 193 22.54 8.30 12.82
C ALA A 193 22.52 6.76 12.82
N HIS A 194 22.29 6.14 11.67
CA HIS A 194 22.00 4.71 11.57
C HIS A 194 22.93 3.93 10.64
N GLY A 195 23.93 4.61 10.07
CA GLY A 195 24.86 4.04 9.11
C GLY A 195 24.35 4.06 7.67
N SER A 196 25.29 3.82 6.75
CA SER A 196 25.05 3.87 5.31
C SER A 196 24.66 2.52 4.70
N LYS A 197 24.37 1.51 5.52
CA LYS A 197 24.05 0.14 5.06
C LYS A 197 22.62 -0.22 5.42
N ILE A 198 21.99 -0.98 4.52
CA ILE A 198 20.63 -1.48 4.66
C ILE A 198 20.58 -2.97 4.29
N PHE A 199 19.70 -3.71 4.96
CA PHE A 199 19.45 -5.11 4.65
C PHE A 199 18.37 -5.22 3.56
N VAL A 200 18.75 -5.63 2.36
CA VAL A 200 17.85 -5.74 1.20
C VAL A 200 18.05 -7.06 0.48
N TYR A 201 17.04 -7.46 -0.29
CA TYR A 201 17.18 -8.59 -1.20
C TYR A 201 17.98 -8.16 -2.43
N TRP A 202 19.15 -8.74 -2.61
CA TRP A 202 20.02 -8.42 -3.73
C TRP A 202 19.79 -9.41 -4.87
N LYS A 203 19.27 -8.91 -6.01
CA LYS A 203 18.83 -9.76 -7.11
C LYS A 203 19.98 -10.51 -7.76
N GLU A 204 21.15 -9.91 -7.86
CA GLU A 204 22.33 -10.49 -8.50
C GLU A 204 22.80 -11.74 -7.75
N ASP A 205 22.73 -11.70 -6.41
CA ASP A 205 23.18 -12.78 -5.54
C ASP A 205 22.02 -13.65 -5.00
N GLN A 206 20.78 -13.33 -5.40
CA GLN A 206 19.55 -14.03 -5.03
C GLN A 206 19.35 -14.21 -3.51
N LYS A 207 19.85 -13.30 -2.68
CA LYS A 207 19.81 -13.44 -1.22
C LYS A 207 19.73 -12.09 -0.51
N MET A 208 19.33 -12.12 0.76
CA MET A 208 19.34 -10.94 1.61
C MET A 208 20.78 -10.56 2.01
N MET A 209 21.13 -9.29 1.86
CA MET A 209 22.47 -8.78 2.14
C MET A 209 22.46 -7.36 2.70
N GLN A 210 23.51 -7.04 3.46
CA GLN A 210 23.84 -5.68 3.85
C GLN A 210 24.51 -4.96 2.68
N VAL A 211 23.83 -3.98 2.10
CA VAL A 211 24.30 -3.21 0.94
C VAL A 211 24.36 -1.73 1.32
N LEU A 212 25.31 -1.00 0.72
CA LEU A 212 25.36 0.46 0.89
C LEU A 212 24.11 1.09 0.26
N ILE A 213 23.48 2.01 0.98
CA ILE A 213 22.33 2.78 0.49
C ILE A 213 22.67 3.47 -0.85
N SER A 214 23.90 3.97 -1.00
CA SER A 214 24.40 4.59 -2.24
C SER A 214 24.49 3.64 -3.44
N LYS A 215 24.41 2.33 -3.25
CA LYS A 215 24.41 1.32 -4.31
C LYS A 215 23.00 0.90 -4.74
N LEU A 216 21.96 1.34 -4.04
CA LEU A 216 20.58 1.06 -4.41
C LEU A 216 20.24 1.75 -5.73
N LYS A 217 19.32 1.17 -6.49
CA LYS A 217 18.87 1.78 -7.74
C LYS A 217 17.75 2.78 -7.45
N TRP A 218 18.12 4.06 -7.42
CA TRP A 218 17.23 5.17 -7.11
C TRP A 218 16.06 5.29 -8.08
N ASN A 219 14.90 5.62 -7.51
CA ASN A 219 13.73 6.04 -8.25
C ASN A 219 13.39 7.47 -7.84
N GLU A 220 13.87 8.43 -8.62
CA GLU A 220 13.66 9.86 -8.41
C GLU A 220 12.36 10.37 -9.05
N THR A 221 11.57 9.49 -9.67
CA THR A 221 10.30 9.85 -10.29
C THR A 221 9.38 10.50 -9.24
N PRO A 222 8.87 11.72 -9.45
CA PRO A 222 7.94 12.35 -8.50
C PRO A 222 6.66 11.54 -8.30
N TYR A 223 6.00 11.68 -7.12
CA TYR A 223 4.81 10.91 -6.75
C TYR A 223 3.73 10.96 -7.85
N GLU A 224 3.41 12.16 -8.33
CA GLU A 224 2.36 12.41 -9.31
C GLU A 224 2.63 11.83 -10.70
N GLN A 225 3.86 11.42 -10.98
CA GLN A 225 4.27 10.81 -12.24
C GLN A 225 4.35 9.28 -12.16
N ARG A 226 4.16 8.70 -10.97
CA ARG A 226 4.14 7.25 -10.77
C ARG A 226 2.76 6.69 -11.05
N GLY A 227 2.66 5.81 -12.04
CA GLY A 227 1.37 5.24 -12.48
C GLY A 227 0.55 4.62 -11.35
N TRP A 228 1.21 3.98 -10.38
CA TRP A 228 0.56 3.40 -9.21
C TRP A 228 0.02 4.46 -8.24
N CYS A 229 0.85 5.43 -7.87
CA CYS A 229 0.49 6.53 -6.99
C CYS A 229 -0.64 7.41 -7.58
N ARG A 230 -0.67 7.55 -8.90
CA ARG A 230 -1.78 8.20 -9.62
C ARG A 230 -3.09 7.44 -9.44
N SER A 231 -3.08 6.12 -9.61
CA SER A 231 -4.26 5.28 -9.40
C SER A 231 -4.73 5.33 -7.95
N GLU A 232 -3.82 5.22 -6.97
CA GLU A 232 -4.16 5.32 -5.54
C GLU A 232 -4.77 6.68 -5.19
N ARG A 233 -4.23 7.77 -5.74
CA ARG A 233 -4.80 9.11 -5.59
C ARG A 233 -6.21 9.18 -6.19
N GLU A 234 -6.42 8.60 -7.37
CA GLU A 234 -7.73 8.62 -8.02
C GLU A 234 -8.75 7.75 -7.27
N TRP A 235 -8.36 6.56 -6.80
CA TRP A 235 -9.21 5.68 -5.98
C TRP A 235 -9.60 6.33 -4.66
N SER A 236 -8.64 6.95 -3.96
CA SER A 236 -8.91 7.67 -2.71
C SER A 236 -9.70 8.98 -2.94
N ALA A 237 -9.43 9.71 -4.03
CA ALA A 237 -10.17 10.93 -4.37
C ALA A 237 -11.62 10.65 -4.80
N LEU A 238 -11.88 9.51 -5.45
CA LEU A 238 -13.24 9.07 -5.79
C LEU A 238 -14.13 8.94 -4.55
N ARG A 239 -13.59 8.60 -3.38
CA ARG A 239 -14.31 8.62 -2.08
C ARG A 239 -14.85 10.01 -1.72
N THR A 240 -14.11 11.07 -2.07
CA THR A 240 -14.53 12.46 -1.80
C THR A 240 -15.59 12.94 -2.78
N TRP A 241 -15.57 12.41 -4.01
CA TRP A 241 -16.50 12.77 -5.09
C TRP A 241 -17.81 11.96 -5.09
N MET A 242 -17.79 10.71 -4.61
CA MET A 242 -18.95 9.78 -4.60
C MET A 242 -20.07 10.13 -3.60
N LYS A 243 -19.99 11.23 -2.85
CA LYS A 243 -21.17 11.81 -2.18
C LYS A 243 -22.19 12.40 -3.16
N GLY A 244 -21.86 12.52 -4.45
CA GLY A 244 -22.79 12.88 -5.53
C GLY A 244 -22.79 11.84 -6.64
N GLU A 245 -23.83 11.00 -6.65
CA GLU A 245 -24.38 10.21 -7.78
C GLU A 245 -23.41 9.43 -8.71
N ASN A 246 -23.42 8.09 -8.52
CA ASN A 246 -23.02 6.98 -9.40
C ASN A 246 -21.55 6.49 -9.43
N PRO A 247 -21.31 5.15 -9.56
CA PRO A 247 -20.39 4.44 -8.68
C PRO A 247 -19.29 3.64 -9.39
N VAL A 248 -18.29 3.25 -8.60
CA VAL A 248 -17.19 2.31 -8.85
C VAL A 248 -15.98 2.85 -9.66
N PRO A 249 -14.75 2.82 -9.10
CA PRO A 249 -13.52 3.02 -9.87
C PRO A 249 -13.31 1.87 -10.86
N LEU A 250 -12.89 2.18 -12.09
CA LEU A 250 -12.56 1.18 -13.10
C LEU A 250 -11.38 0.31 -12.66
N PRO A 251 -11.43 -1.03 -12.87
CA PRO A 251 -10.28 -1.91 -12.66
C PRO A 251 -9.02 -1.41 -13.38
N PRO A 252 -7.80 -1.67 -12.87
CA PRO A 252 -6.55 -1.12 -13.41
C PRO A 252 -6.34 -1.30 -14.92
N ASP A 253 -6.84 -2.41 -15.48
CA ASP A 253 -6.73 -2.69 -16.92
C ASP A 253 -7.73 -1.87 -17.75
N MET A 254 -8.95 -1.69 -17.25
CA MET A 254 -9.98 -0.83 -17.84
C MET A 254 -9.59 0.65 -17.71
N PHE A 255 -8.96 1.02 -16.61
CA PHE A 255 -8.36 2.35 -16.42
C PHE A 255 -7.23 2.59 -17.41
N ARG A 256 -6.30 1.64 -17.58
CA ARG A 256 -5.22 1.73 -18.59
C ARG A 256 -5.78 1.90 -20.00
N ALA A 257 -6.79 1.12 -20.38
CA ALA A 257 -7.45 1.27 -21.68
C ALA A 257 -8.13 2.64 -21.84
N ARG A 258 -8.79 3.14 -20.80
CA ARG A 258 -9.43 4.47 -20.82
C ARG A 258 -8.42 5.62 -20.88
N MET A 259 -7.28 5.48 -20.21
CA MET A 259 -6.18 6.45 -20.29
C MET A 259 -5.54 6.48 -21.68
N GLN A 260 -5.35 5.32 -22.32
CA GLN A 260 -4.89 5.25 -23.71
C GLN A 260 -5.87 5.92 -24.69
N GLN A 261 -7.18 5.77 -24.46
CA GLN A 261 -8.20 6.46 -25.25
C GLN A 261 -8.17 7.98 -25.06
N ILE A 262 -7.93 8.47 -23.83
CA ILE A 262 -7.82 9.91 -23.53
C ILE A 262 -6.53 10.49 -24.13
N GLU A 263 -5.41 9.76 -24.11
CA GLU A 263 -4.17 10.16 -24.77
C GLU A 263 -4.32 10.19 -26.29
N ALA A 264 -5.00 9.20 -26.88
CA ALA A 264 -5.34 9.19 -28.30
C ALA A 264 -6.26 10.36 -28.69
N TRP A 265 -7.26 10.68 -27.86
CA TRP A 265 -8.15 11.81 -28.08
C TRP A 265 -7.42 13.16 -27.96
N ARG A 266 -6.51 13.30 -26.98
CA ARG A 266 -5.64 14.48 -26.86
C ARG A 266 -4.63 14.60 -27.99
N GLY A 267 -4.19 13.49 -28.58
CA GLY A 267 -3.38 13.47 -29.80
C GLY A 267 -4.18 13.95 -31.02
N SER A 268 -5.39 13.45 -31.18
CA SER A 268 -6.31 13.83 -32.26
C SER A 268 -6.72 15.31 -32.19
N CYS A 269 -7.04 15.84 -31.01
CA CYS A 269 -7.29 17.29 -30.85
C CYS A 269 -6.04 18.16 -31.10
N ARG A 270 -4.83 17.61 -30.92
CA ARG A 270 -3.57 18.33 -31.19
C ARG A 270 -3.23 18.34 -32.69
N GLU A 271 -3.69 17.34 -33.45
CA GLU A 271 -3.64 17.35 -34.92
C GLU A 271 -4.68 18.30 -35.51
N GLU A 272 -5.92 18.33 -35.00
CA GLU A 272 -6.94 19.29 -35.45
C GLU A 272 -6.58 20.76 -35.15
N LEU A 273 -5.91 21.03 -34.02
CA LEU A 273 -5.38 22.36 -33.69
C LEU A 273 -4.05 22.68 -34.40
N GLY A 274 -3.33 21.66 -34.87
CA GLY A 274 -2.10 21.80 -35.66
C GLY A 274 -2.35 22.10 -37.14
N GLU A 275 -3.44 21.57 -37.71
CA GLU A 275 -3.85 21.85 -39.09
C GLU A 275 -4.48 23.24 -39.27
N ASN A 276 -5.09 23.81 -38.23
CA ASN A 276 -5.62 25.18 -38.28
C ASN A 276 -4.54 26.28 -38.19
N SER A 277 -3.30 25.95 -37.79
CA SER A 277 -2.19 26.94 -37.78
C SER A 277 -1.47 27.09 -39.13
N ARG A 278 -1.81 26.30 -40.15
CA ARG A 278 -1.19 26.35 -41.50
C ARG A 278 -2.06 27.02 -42.57
N ARG A 279 -3.18 27.66 -42.20
CA ARG A 279 -4.10 28.31 -43.16
C ARG A 279 -4.21 29.84 -43.05
N GLU A 280 -3.45 30.51 -42.18
CA GLU A 280 -3.51 31.98 -42.03
C GLU A 280 -2.31 32.76 -42.59
N ASP A 281 -1.36 32.13 -43.29
CA ASP A 281 -0.24 32.80 -43.98
C ASP A 281 -0.34 32.73 -45.52
N SER A 282 -1.54 32.92 -46.08
CA SER A 282 -1.70 33.25 -47.50
C SER A 282 -3.04 33.93 -47.77
N VAL A 283 -3.03 35.27 -47.73
CA VAL A 283 -3.59 36.24 -48.70
C VAL A 283 -3.37 37.65 -48.15
#